data_AF-A0A918I741-F1
#
_entry.id   AF-A0A918I741-F1
#
_cell.length_a   1.000
_cell.length_b   1.000
_cell.length_c   1.000
_cell.angle_alpha   90.00
_cell.angle_beta   90.00
_cell.angle_gamma   90.00
#
_symmetry.space_group_name_H-M   'P 1'
#
loop_
_entity.id
_entity.type
_entity.pdbx_description
1 polymer ?
#
loop_
_entity_poly.entity_id
_entity_poly.type
_entity_poly.pdbx_seq_one_letter_code
_entity_poly.pdbx_strand_id
1 'polypeptide(L)'
;MRAARIGQALAAAGITAAAVLTPVATATPAAAYDPSSPCSNYVGNHGYRVGPKVEAACHNLALHPGVGWFPNPYCVHGLIVIGVEAGVAQNACVRAHL
;
A
#
# COMPACT_ATOMS: atom_id res chain seq x y z
N MET A 1 -4.27 29.32 8.16
CA MET A 1 -2.99 29.60 8.86
C MET A 1 -3.07 29.09 10.29
N ARG A 2 -2.00 28.41 10.74
CA ARG A 2 -1.55 28.15 12.13
C ARG A 2 -2.16 26.98 12.92
N ALA A 3 -1.28 26.04 13.24
CA ALA A 3 -1.41 25.00 14.25
C ALA A 3 -1.12 25.54 15.66
N ALA A 4 -1.72 24.95 16.69
CA ALA A 4 -1.13 24.75 18.01
C ALA A 4 -1.89 23.65 18.78
N ARG A 5 -1.13 22.98 19.64
CA ARG A 5 -1.35 21.68 20.28
C ARG A 5 -2.41 21.72 21.38
N ILE A 6 -3.17 20.63 21.52
CA ILE A 6 -4.23 20.47 22.52
C ILE A 6 -3.62 19.94 23.82
N GLY A 7 -3.80 20.74 24.87
CA GLY A 7 -3.46 20.42 26.25
C GLY A 7 -4.42 19.42 26.88
N GLN A 8 -3.92 18.80 27.93
CA GLN A 8 -4.51 17.74 28.75
C GLN A 8 -5.68 18.24 29.62
N ALA A 9 -6.78 17.50 29.71
CA ALA A 9 -7.82 17.63 30.75
C ALA A 9 -8.63 16.30 30.82
N LEU A 10 -8.43 15.48 31.85
CA LEU A 10 -9.20 15.39 33.12
C LEU A 10 -10.47 14.53 33.01
N ALA A 11 -10.50 13.52 33.86
CA ALA A 11 -11.55 12.51 34.03
C ALA A 11 -12.85 13.07 34.62
N ALA A 12 -14.00 12.50 34.23
CA ALA A 12 -15.25 12.55 34.99
C ALA A 12 -16.12 11.32 34.67
N ALA A 13 -16.64 10.69 35.71
CA ALA A 13 -17.48 9.48 35.70
C ALA A 13 -18.94 9.77 35.32
N GLY A 14 -19.68 8.77 34.81
CA GLY A 14 -21.16 8.86 34.73
C GLY A 14 -21.87 7.92 33.75
N ILE A 15 -22.20 6.72 34.23
CA ILE A 15 -23.44 5.90 34.06
C ILE A 15 -24.18 5.82 32.68
N THR A 16 -24.58 4.56 32.40
CA THR A 16 -25.74 4.03 31.63
C THR A 16 -25.60 3.69 30.13
N ALA A 17 -25.98 2.43 29.88
CA ALA A 17 -25.96 1.73 28.62
C ALA A 17 -26.90 2.34 27.57
N ALA A 18 -26.41 2.43 26.34
CA ALA A 18 -27.23 2.35 25.15
C ALA A 18 -26.59 1.28 24.26
N ALA A 19 -27.33 0.19 24.05
CA ALA A 19 -26.98 -0.81 23.06
C ALA A 19 -26.93 -0.13 21.69
N VAL A 20 -25.73 0.03 21.14
CA VAL A 20 -25.55 0.39 19.74
C VAL A 20 -24.53 -0.57 19.19
N LEU A 21 -25.06 -1.59 18.50
CA LEU A 21 -24.44 -2.31 17.39
C LEU A 21 -22.92 -2.28 17.44
N THR A 22 -22.31 -3.29 18.06
CA THR A 22 -20.89 -3.56 17.82
C THR A 22 -20.68 -3.48 16.32
N PRO A 23 -19.87 -2.54 15.79
CA PRO A 23 -19.27 -2.78 14.51
C PRO A 23 -18.53 -4.07 14.76
N VAL A 24 -19.03 -5.16 14.16
CA VAL A 24 -18.21 -6.34 13.91
C VAL A 24 -16.91 -5.74 13.45
N ALA A 25 -15.88 -5.87 14.28
CA ALA A 25 -14.55 -5.44 13.95
C ALA A 25 -14.19 -6.30 12.75
N THR A 26 -14.59 -5.82 11.57
CA THR A 26 -14.18 -6.32 10.28
C THR A 26 -12.69 -6.30 10.42
N ALA A 27 -12.10 -7.49 10.45
CA ALA A 27 -10.66 -7.66 10.52
C ALA A 27 -10.06 -6.61 9.60
N THR A 28 -9.48 -5.57 10.18
CA THR A 28 -8.60 -4.68 9.44
C THR A 28 -7.64 -5.65 8.79
N PRO A 29 -7.54 -5.72 7.45
CA PRO A 29 -6.56 -6.58 6.85
C PRO A 29 -5.22 -6.18 7.46
N ALA A 30 -4.71 -7.02 8.37
CA ALA A 30 -3.32 -7.05 8.76
C ALA A 30 -2.54 -7.69 7.60
N ALA A 31 -2.78 -7.20 6.39
CA ALA A 31 -1.90 -7.33 5.26
C ALA A 31 -1.33 -5.92 5.15
N ALA A 32 -0.03 -5.79 5.36
CA ALA A 32 0.73 -4.55 5.23
C ALA A 32 0.23 -3.76 4.01
N TYR A 33 -0.71 -2.84 4.24
CA TYR A 33 -1.20 -1.91 3.27
C TYR A 33 -0.19 -0.79 3.33
N ASP A 34 0.96 -1.01 2.70
CA ASP A 34 1.90 0.06 2.43
C ASP A 34 1.63 0.52 0.99
N PRO A 35 0.71 1.49 0.79
CA PRO A 35 0.58 2.19 -0.49
C PRO A 35 1.87 2.92 -0.90
N SER A 36 2.90 2.84 -0.07
CA SER A 36 4.26 3.33 -0.22
C SER A 36 5.22 2.29 -0.84
N SER A 37 4.72 1.21 -1.45
CA SER A 37 5.61 0.30 -2.18
C SER A 37 6.44 1.10 -3.20
N PRO A 38 7.77 0.96 -3.21
CA PRO A 38 8.62 1.62 -4.22
C PRO A 38 8.21 1.27 -5.65
N CYS A 39 7.52 0.14 -5.86
CA CYS A 39 6.92 -0.23 -7.14
C CYS A 39 5.74 0.65 -7.51
N SER A 40 4.74 0.80 -6.63
CA SER A 40 3.53 1.59 -6.91
C SER A 40 3.86 3.09 -7.02
N ASN A 41 4.81 3.57 -6.22
CA ASN A 41 5.33 4.94 -6.33
C ASN A 41 6.00 5.19 -7.69
N TYR A 42 6.85 4.26 -8.16
CA TYR A 42 7.47 4.37 -9.48
C TYR A 42 6.42 4.44 -10.60
N VAL A 43 5.42 3.55 -10.56
CA VAL A 43 4.31 3.55 -11.51
C VAL A 43 3.54 4.89 -11.47
N GLY A 44 3.26 5.41 -10.27
CA GLY A 44 2.60 6.71 -10.09
C GLY A 44 3.42 7.89 -10.63
N ASN A 45 4.74 7.93 -10.40
CA ASN A 45 5.63 8.98 -10.90
C ASN A 45 5.73 8.99 -12.43
N HIS A 46 5.47 7.85 -13.07
CA HIS A 46 5.40 7.72 -14.53
C HIS A 46 4.02 8.10 -15.11
N GLY A 47 3.11 8.63 -14.30
CA GLY A 47 1.82 9.16 -14.75
C GLY A 47 0.68 8.14 -14.76
N TYR A 48 0.90 6.93 -14.25
CA TYR A 48 -0.15 5.92 -14.16
C TYR A 48 -1.00 6.09 -12.90
N ARG A 49 -2.28 5.75 -13.00
CA ARG A 49 -3.17 5.71 -11.84
C ARG A 49 -2.85 4.47 -10.99
N VAL A 50 -2.26 4.70 -9.83
CA VAL A 50 -2.07 3.67 -8.82
C VAL A 50 -3.43 3.30 -8.23
N GLY A 51 -3.75 2.02 -8.28
CA GLY A 51 -5.00 1.47 -7.76
C GLY A 51 -4.84 -0.02 -7.45
N PRO A 52 -5.94 -0.71 -7.09
CA PRO A 52 -5.88 -2.08 -6.58
C PRO A 52 -5.14 -3.07 -7.49
N LYS A 53 -5.20 -2.85 -8.81
CA LYS A 53 -4.51 -3.70 -9.79
C LYS A 53 -3.00 -3.47 -9.82
N VAL A 54 -2.54 -2.22 -9.70
CA VAL A 54 -1.12 -1.88 -9.61
C VAL A 54 -0.55 -2.46 -8.32
N GLU A 55 -1.26 -2.29 -7.21
CA GLU A 55 -0.89 -2.85 -5.91
C GLU A 55 -0.80 -4.39 -5.96
N ALA A 56 -1.80 -5.05 -6.54
CA ALA A 56 -1.78 -6.51 -6.70
C ALA A 56 -0.60 -7.01 -7.56
N ALA A 57 -0.21 -6.26 -8.60
CA ALA A 57 0.98 -6.59 -9.38
C ALA A 57 2.27 -6.38 -8.57
N CYS A 58 2.38 -5.24 -7.88
CA CYS A 58 3.53 -4.87 -7.04
C CYS A 58 3.71 -5.77 -5.80
N HIS A 59 2.68 -6.50 -5.36
CA HIS A 59 2.80 -7.55 -4.34
C HIS A 59 3.66 -8.75 -4.78
N ASN A 60 3.91 -8.92 -6.09
CA ASN A 60 4.85 -9.93 -6.57
C ASN A 60 6.28 -9.41 -6.44
N LEU A 61 6.88 -9.65 -5.27
CA LEU A 61 8.20 -9.14 -4.92
C LEU A 61 9.29 -9.58 -5.90
N ALA A 62 10.28 -8.72 -6.09
CA ALA A 62 11.48 -8.94 -6.87
C ALA A 62 12.25 -10.18 -6.37
N LEU A 63 12.92 -10.85 -7.31
CA LEU A 63 13.71 -12.06 -7.04
C LEU A 63 15.16 -11.66 -6.70
N HIS A 64 15.74 -12.28 -5.67
CA HIS A 64 17.13 -12.04 -5.26
C HIS A 64 17.95 -13.34 -5.23
N PRO A 65 18.56 -13.76 -6.35
CA PRO A 65 19.39 -14.97 -6.41
C PRO A 65 20.79 -14.80 -5.77
N GLY A 66 21.06 -13.70 -5.06
CA GLY A 66 22.32 -13.44 -4.36
C GLY A 66 23.31 -12.53 -5.09
N VAL A 67 22.97 -12.05 -6.30
CA VAL A 67 23.82 -11.15 -7.11
C VAL A 67 23.14 -9.83 -7.48
N GLY A 68 21.92 -9.59 -7.01
CA GLY A 68 21.12 -8.41 -7.35
C GLY A 68 19.61 -8.69 -7.31
N TRP A 69 18.83 -7.64 -7.53
CA TRP A 69 17.36 -7.71 -7.61
C TRP A 69 16.92 -7.83 -9.07
N PHE A 70 16.08 -8.81 -9.36
CA PHE A 70 15.51 -9.07 -10.67
C PHE A 70 13.99 -8.89 -10.63
N PRO A 71 13.39 -8.33 -11.69
CA PRO A 71 11.95 -8.13 -11.72
C PRO A 71 11.25 -9.49 -11.73
N ASN A 72 10.22 -9.63 -10.89
CA ASN A 72 9.39 -10.81 -10.90
C ASN A 72 8.52 -10.85 -12.18
N PRO A 73 8.52 -11.95 -12.95
CA PRO A 73 7.72 -12.03 -14.18
C PRO A 73 6.22 -11.84 -13.94
N TYR A 74 5.69 -12.24 -12.77
CA TYR A 74 4.29 -12.02 -12.41
C TYR A 74 3.98 -10.54 -12.15
N CYS A 75 4.91 -9.81 -11.54
CA CYS A 75 4.78 -8.35 -11.37
C CYS A 75 4.74 -7.66 -12.74
N VAL A 76 5.71 -7.98 -13.60
CA VAL A 76 5.86 -7.33 -14.90
C VAL A 76 4.63 -7.61 -15.78
N HIS A 77 4.21 -8.88 -15.86
CA HIS A 77 3.02 -9.25 -16.61
C HIS A 77 1.75 -8.58 -16.06
N GLY A 78 1.59 -8.53 -14.73
CA GLY A 78 0.46 -7.86 -14.08
C GLY A 78 0.35 -6.38 -14.44
N LEU A 79 1.48 -5.66 -14.46
CA LEU A 79 1.53 -4.25 -14.85
C LEU A 79 1.29 -4.05 -16.36
N ILE A 80 1.84 -4.90 -17.21
CA ILE A 80 1.65 -4.81 -18.67
C ILE A 80 0.18 -5.04 -19.06
N VAL A 81 -0.48 -6.04 -18.47
CA VAL A 81 -1.90 -6.36 -18.76
C VAL A 81 -2.84 -5.20 -18.39
N ILE A 82 -2.46 -4.36 -17.43
CA ILE A 82 -3.25 -3.18 -17.04
C ILE A 82 -2.83 -1.90 -17.76
N GLY A 83 -1.96 -2.01 -18.78
CA GLY A 83 -1.59 -0.93 -19.68
C GLY A 83 -0.36 -0.13 -19.26
N VAL A 84 0.41 -0.59 -18.27
CA VAL A 84 1.73 0.01 -17.98
C VAL A 84 2.72 -0.41 -19.05
N GLU A 85 3.52 0.54 -19.53
CA GLU A 85 4.54 0.26 -20.54
C GLU A 85 5.56 -0.75 -19.98
N ALA A 86 6.00 -1.70 -20.82
CA ALA A 86 6.89 -2.78 -20.41
C ALA A 86 8.20 -2.28 -19.76
N GLY A 87 8.76 -1.17 -20.23
CA GLY A 87 9.96 -0.57 -19.63
C GLY A 87 9.72 -0.02 -18.23
N VAL A 88 8.57 0.65 -18.03
CA VAL A 88 8.14 1.15 -16.72
C VAL A 88 7.84 -0.02 -15.79
N ALA A 89 7.15 -1.05 -16.27
CA ALA A 89 6.83 -2.25 -15.51
C ALA A 89 8.09 -2.98 -15.01
N GLN A 90 9.09 -3.20 -15.88
CA GLN A 90 10.35 -3.84 -15.48
C GLN A 90 11.07 -3.05 -14.38
N ASN A 91 11.19 -1.73 -14.55
CA ASN A 91 11.86 -0.88 -13.57
C ASN A 91 11.09 -0.78 -12.24
N ALA A 92 9.75 -0.75 -12.29
CA ALA A 92 8.93 -0.79 -11.09
C ALA A 92 9.11 -2.13 -10.34
N CYS A 93 9.09 -3.24 -11.06
CA CYS A 93 9.16 -4.58 -10.48
C CYS A 93 10.54 -4.94 -9.94
N VAL A 94 11.64 -4.38 -10.47
CA VAL A 94 12.97 -4.49 -9.85
C VAL A 94 12.98 -3.84 -8.46
N ARG A 95 12.22 -2.76 -8.29
CA ARG A 95 12.16 -1.98 -7.05
C ARG A 95 11.21 -2.59 -6.01
N ALA A 96 10.39 -3.58 -6.38
CA ALA A 96 9.44 -4.26 -5.51
C ALA A 96 10.14 -5.22 -4.50
N HIS A 97 11.05 -4.71 -3.67
CA HIS A 97 11.89 -5.53 -2.78
C HIS A 97 11.87 -5.07 -1.30
N LEU A 98 10.92 -4.19 -0.95
CA LEU A 98 10.70 -3.64 0.38
C LEU A 98 9.30 -4.02 0.83
#